data_AF-A0AAW2WDR1-F1
#
_entry.id   AF-A0AAW2WDR1-F1
#
_cell.length_a   1.000
_cell.length_b   1.000
_cell.length_c   1.000
_cell.angle_alpha   90.00
_cell.angle_beta   90.00
_cell.angle_gamma   90.00
#
_symmetry.space_group_name_H-M   'P 1'
#
loop_
_entity.id
_entity.type
_entity.pdbx_description
1 polymer ?
#
loop_
_entity_poly.entity_id
_entity_poly.type
_entity_poly.pdbx_seq_one_letter_code
_entity_poly.pdbx_strand_id
1 'polypeptide(L)'
;MEHLIVHLLYEARVGGPVQYGWMYPFERFMKGLKMKVKNKAHVEVSIVEAYPVEEISIFTSQYFEPHVLCKRNMPSRNDDLAMNDETRIQHPIFNFPGRGSGASKKRWLSGSERHIIETYH
;
A
#
# COMPACT_ATOMS: atom_id res chain seq x y z
N MET A 1 -20.29 19.06 -23.51
CA MET A 1 -19.29 18.27 -22.75
C MET A 1 -19.74 16.80 -22.65
N GLU A 2 -20.23 16.22 -23.74
CA GLU A 2 -21.04 14.97 -23.68
C GLU A 2 -20.28 13.74 -24.19
N HIS A 3 -19.10 13.93 -24.78
CA HIS A 3 -18.29 12.85 -25.36
C HIS A 3 -17.12 12.40 -24.48
N LEU A 4 -16.95 12.98 -23.29
CA LEU A 4 -15.80 12.69 -22.40
C LEU A 4 -15.74 11.20 -21.99
N ILE A 5 -16.90 10.58 -21.75
CA ILE A 5 -17.01 9.18 -21.32
C ILE A 5 -16.60 8.21 -22.44
N VAL A 6 -16.92 8.55 -23.70
CA VAL A 6 -16.56 7.73 -24.87
C VAL A 6 -15.06 7.76 -25.11
N HIS A 7 -14.43 8.93 -24.97
CA HIS A 7 -12.98 9.08 -25.14
C HIS A 7 -12.18 8.38 -24.03
N LEU A 8 -12.64 8.43 -22.77
CA LEU A 8 -11.98 7.74 -21.66
C LEU A 8 -11.95 6.21 -21.83
N LEU A 9 -13.05 5.61 -22.31
CA LEU A 9 -13.11 4.16 -22.58
C LEU A 9 -12.17 3.77 -23.73
N TYR A 10 -12.10 4.59 -24.77
CA TYR A 10 -11.18 4.36 -25.89
C TYR A 10 -9.72 4.51 -25.45
N GLU A 11 -9.38 5.55 -24.70
CA GLU A 11 -8.04 5.76 -24.14
C GLU A 11 -7.64 4.65 -23.16
N ALA A 12 -8.55 4.18 -22.30
CA ALA A 12 -8.28 3.05 -21.41
C ALA A 12 -8.07 1.74 -22.19
N ARG A 13 -8.81 1.54 -23.29
CA ARG A 13 -8.63 0.37 -24.17
C ARG A 13 -7.31 0.40 -24.92
N VAL A 14 -6.89 1.57 -25.41
CA VAL A 14 -5.64 1.75 -26.17
C VAL A 14 -4.42 1.77 -25.24
N GLY A 15 -4.53 2.44 -24.09
CA GLY A 15 -3.45 2.59 -23.10
C GLY A 15 -3.21 1.36 -22.23
N GLY A 16 -4.10 0.38 -22.27
CA GLY A 16 -4.02 -0.83 -21.44
C GLY A 16 -4.31 -0.52 -19.96
N PRO A 17 -3.96 -1.44 -19.04
CA PRO A 17 -4.20 -1.24 -17.62
C PRO A 17 -3.58 0.08 -17.15
N VAL A 18 -4.39 0.96 -16.54
CA VAL A 18 -3.97 2.27 -16.02
C VAL A 18 -2.69 2.20 -15.21
N GLN A 19 -2.46 1.08 -14.53
CA GLN A 19 -1.27 0.81 -13.72
C GLN A 19 0.05 0.94 -14.50
N TYR A 20 0.09 0.57 -15.80
CA TYR A 20 1.30 0.70 -16.63
C TYR A 20 1.41 2.05 -17.34
N GLY A 21 0.35 2.85 -17.37
CA GLY A 21 0.38 4.22 -17.88
C GLY A 21 1.07 5.21 -16.93
N TRP A 22 1.34 4.79 -15.69
CA TRP A 22 1.99 5.60 -14.68
C TRP A 22 3.47 5.25 -14.63
N MET A 23 4.34 6.25 -14.41
CA MET A 23 5.79 6.03 -14.29
C MET A 23 6.16 5.29 -12.98
N TYR A 24 5.25 5.32 -12.00
CA TYR A 24 5.43 4.79 -10.65
C TYR A 24 5.94 3.33 -10.55
N PRO A 25 5.37 2.32 -11.25
CA PRO A 25 5.89 0.95 -11.23
C PRO A 25 7.36 0.86 -11.67
N PHE A 26 7.75 1.60 -12.71
CA PHE A 26 9.12 1.61 -13.22
C PHE A 26 10.08 2.28 -12.22
N GLU A 27 9.67 3.41 -11.63
CA GLU A 27 10.46 4.09 -10.61
C GLU A 27 10.66 3.22 -9.36
N ARG A 28 9.61 2.52 -8.92
CA ARG A 28 9.69 1.62 -7.76
C ARG A 28 10.63 0.45 -8.04
N PHE A 29 10.57 -0.13 -9.23
CA PHE A 29 11.48 -1.19 -9.66
C PHE A 29 12.94 -0.70 -9.68
N MET A 30 13.21 0.44 -10.32
CA MET A 30 14.54 1.05 -10.37
C MET A 30 15.08 1.38 -8.98
N LYS A 31 14.23 1.86 -8.06
CA LYS A 31 14.59 2.08 -6.67
C LYS A 31 15.06 0.78 -6.01
N GLY A 32 14.35 -0.33 -6.23
CA GLY A 32 14.74 -1.65 -5.74
C GLY A 32 16.12 -2.08 -6.24
N LEU A 33 16.37 -1.92 -7.55
CA LEU A 33 17.69 -2.22 -8.13
C LEU A 33 18.80 -1.35 -7.54
N LYS A 34 18.57 -0.03 -7.39
CA LYS A 34 19.55 0.88 -6.78
C LYS A 34 19.94 0.47 -5.36
N MET A 35 19.02 -0.10 -4.58
CA MET A 35 19.32 -0.60 -3.23
C MET A 35 20.18 -1.88 -3.24
N LYS A 36 20.19 -2.64 -4.35
CA LYS A 36 21.03 -3.84 -4.52
C LYS A 36 22.48 -3.51 -4.91
N VAL A 37 22.73 -2.31 -5.43
CA VAL A 37 24.07 -1.86 -5.85
C VAL A 37 24.91 -1.46 -4.64
N LYS A 38 25.71 -2.40 -4.14
CA LYS A 38 26.74 -2.17 -3.11
C LYS A 38 28.05 -1.67 -3.73
N ASN A 39 28.43 -2.19 -4.90
CA ASN A 39 29.61 -1.76 -5.65
C ASN A 39 29.22 -1.00 -6.92
N LYS A 40 29.47 0.31 -6.95
CA LYS A 40 29.18 1.16 -8.12
C LYS A 40 30.13 0.96 -9.30
N ALA A 41 31.31 0.39 -9.08
CA ALA A 41 32.24 0.07 -10.17
C ALA A 41 31.78 -1.14 -11.00
N HIS A 42 31.02 -2.06 -10.38
CA HIS A 42 30.47 -3.25 -11.00
C HIS A 42 28.99 -3.43 -10.65
N VAL A 43 28.15 -2.56 -11.20
CA VAL A 43 26.72 -2.46 -10.88
C VAL A 43 25.98 -3.77 -11.15
N GLU A 44 26.18 -4.36 -12.33
CA GLU A 44 25.51 -5.59 -12.74
C GLU A 44 25.86 -6.76 -11.83
N VAL A 45 27.15 -6.95 -11.56
CA VAL A 45 27.66 -7.99 -10.66
C VAL A 45 27.09 -7.82 -9.25
N SER A 46 27.08 -6.58 -8.74
CA SER A 46 26.53 -6.30 -7.42
C SER A 46 25.03 -6.60 -7.32
N ILE A 47 24.28 -6.41 -8.40
CA ILE A 47 22.86 -6.75 -8.44
C ILE A 47 22.68 -8.27 -8.43
N VAL A 48 23.44 -8.99 -9.27
CA VAL A 48 23.41 -10.46 -9.35
C VAL A 48 23.75 -11.09 -8.01
N GLU A 49 24.78 -10.59 -7.32
CA GLU A 49 25.18 -11.07 -5.99
C GLU A 49 24.08 -10.87 -4.92
N ALA A 50 23.29 -9.80 -5.04
CA ALA A 50 22.22 -9.52 -4.09
C ALA A 50 21.00 -10.46 -4.24
N TYR A 51 20.79 -11.08 -5.41
CA TYR A 51 19.63 -11.94 -5.66
C TYR A 51 19.61 -13.22 -4.81
N PRO A 52 20.68 -14.05 -4.77
CA PRO A 52 20.71 -15.25 -3.94
C PRO A 52 20.48 -14.94 -2.46
N VAL A 53 21.04 -13.83 -1.96
CA VAL A 53 20.85 -13.40 -0.56
C VAL A 53 19.39 -13.05 -0.28
N GLU A 54 18.73 -12.36 -1.22
CA GLU A 54 17.32 -12.03 -1.13
C GLU A 54 16.43 -13.29 -1.17
N GLU A 55 16.70 -14.22 -2.08
CA GLU A 55 15.96 -15.48 -2.21
C GLU A 55 16.09 -16.35 -0.96
N ILE A 56 17.32 -16.53 -0.45
CA ILE A 56 17.56 -17.28 0.79
C ILE A 56 16.86 -16.61 1.98
N SER A 57 16.86 -15.27 2.06
CA SER A 57 16.13 -14.56 3.12
C SER A 57 14.61 -14.77 3.03
N ILE A 58 14.04 -14.77 1.82
CA ILE A 58 12.62 -15.04 1.61
C ILE A 58 12.30 -16.50 1.95
N PHE A 59 13.14 -17.44 1.54
CA PHE A 59 12.98 -18.86 1.82
C PHE A 59 13.05 -19.16 3.32
N THR A 60 14.09 -18.66 4.00
CA THR A 60 14.26 -18.84 5.45
C THR A 60 13.14 -18.18 6.25
N SER A 61 12.51 -17.11 5.74
CA SER A 61 11.36 -16.46 6.38
C SER A 61 10.12 -17.35 6.55
N GLN A 62 10.05 -18.48 5.85
CA GLN A 62 8.96 -19.44 5.99
C GLN A 62 9.09 -20.31 7.24
N TYR A 63 10.31 -20.43 7.78
CA TYR A 63 10.59 -21.23 8.98
C TYR A 63 10.50 -20.41 10.27
N PHE A 64 10.45 -19.08 10.18
CA PHE A 64 10.26 -18.23 11.35
C PHE A 64 8.79 -18.16 11.77
N GLU A 65 8.58 -17.89 13.06
CA GLU A 65 7.24 -17.67 13.58
C GLU A 65 6.57 -16.46 12.92
N PRO A 66 5.22 -16.44 12.77
CA PRO A 66 4.50 -15.42 12.01
C PRO A 66 4.73 -13.98 12.51
N HIS A 67 5.03 -13.82 13.80
CA HIS A 67 5.25 -12.54 14.45
C HIS A 67 6.65 -11.96 14.18
N VAL A 68 7.59 -12.75 13.67
CA VAL A 68 8.95 -12.29 13.34
C VAL A 68 8.90 -11.51 12.04
N LEU A 69 9.27 -10.24 12.11
CA LEU A 69 9.27 -9.36 10.94
C LEU A 69 10.38 -9.76 9.96
N CYS A 70 9.96 -10.10 8.76
CA CYS A 70 10.76 -10.49 7.61
C CYS A 70 10.31 -9.67 6.39
N LYS A 71 11.12 -9.64 5.34
CA LYS A 71 10.76 -8.93 4.10
C LYS A 71 9.42 -9.39 3.50
N ARG A 72 9.01 -10.64 3.75
CA ARG A 72 7.76 -11.23 3.27
C ARG A 72 6.50 -10.71 3.98
N ASN A 73 6.55 -10.50 5.30
CA ASN A 73 5.41 -10.10 6.13
C ASN A 73 5.52 -8.65 6.63
N MET A 74 6.53 -7.91 6.14
CA MET A 74 6.67 -6.50 6.47
C MET A 74 5.49 -5.72 5.88
N PRO A 75 4.69 -5.03 6.71
CA PRO A 75 3.59 -4.23 6.20
C PRO A 75 4.10 -3.16 5.24
N SER A 76 3.30 -2.87 4.22
CA SER A 76 3.51 -1.68 3.40
C SER A 76 3.65 -0.44 4.29
N ARG A 77 4.42 0.54 3.88
CA ARG A 77 4.55 1.80 4.64
C ARG A 77 3.21 2.56 4.78
N ASN A 78 2.25 2.22 3.92
CA ASN A 78 0.86 2.70 3.94
C ASN A 78 -0.13 1.62 4.39
N ASP A 79 0.34 0.45 4.84
CA ASP A 79 -0.51 -0.52 5.53
C ASP A 79 -0.70 -0.01 6.95
N ASP A 80 -1.84 0.63 7.17
CA ASP A 80 -2.29 1.03 8.50
C ASP A 80 -2.83 -0.21 9.19
N LEU A 81 -1.93 -1.17 9.49
CA LEU A 81 -2.17 -2.47 10.11
C LEU A 81 -2.97 -2.28 11.41
N ALA A 82 -4.26 -2.05 11.24
CA ALA A 82 -5.15 -1.69 12.31
C ALA A 82 -5.34 -2.98 13.05
N MET A 83 -4.63 -3.05 14.18
CA MET A 83 -5.03 -3.90 15.28
C MET A 83 -6.55 -3.80 15.36
N ASN A 84 -7.22 -4.95 15.30
CA ASN A 84 -8.66 -5.06 15.46
C ASN A 84 -9.00 -4.47 16.83
N ASP A 85 -9.23 -3.16 16.86
CA ASP A 85 -9.75 -2.48 18.03
C ASP A 85 -11.22 -2.93 18.10
N GLU A 86 -11.51 -3.82 19.05
CA GLU A 86 -12.84 -4.38 19.32
C GLU A 86 -13.89 -3.28 19.62
N THR A 87 -13.45 -2.02 19.71
CA THR A 87 -14.28 -0.83 19.85
C THR A 87 -14.75 -0.21 18.52
N ARG A 88 -14.49 -0.84 17.36
CA ARG A 88 -14.95 -0.38 16.04
C ARG A 88 -16.47 -0.25 16.00
N ILE A 89 -16.90 1.01 15.99
CA ILE A 89 -18.28 1.46 15.98
C ILE A 89 -19.02 0.90 14.74
N GLN A 90 -20.27 0.51 14.96
CA GLN A 90 -21.20 -0.25 14.13
C GLN A 90 -21.65 0.42 12.81
N HIS A 91 -20.76 1.08 12.05
CA HIS A 91 -21.11 1.68 10.76
C HIS A 91 -20.28 1.10 9.60
N PRO A 92 -20.90 0.39 8.64
CA PRO A 92 -20.20 -0.37 7.61
C PRO A 92 -19.40 0.50 6.62
N ILE A 93 -19.78 1.78 6.44
CA ILE A 93 -19.11 2.69 5.49
C ILE A 93 -17.76 3.20 6.00
N PHE A 94 -17.59 3.36 7.32
CA PHE A 94 -16.37 3.90 7.94
C PHE A 94 -15.50 2.83 8.60
N ASN A 95 -15.65 1.57 8.20
CA ASN A 95 -14.85 0.49 8.76
C ASN A 95 -13.45 0.39 8.12
N PHE A 96 -13.04 1.32 7.26
CA PHE A 96 -11.70 1.30 6.68
C PHE A 96 -10.66 1.75 7.72
N PRO A 97 -9.63 0.94 7.98
CA PRO A 97 -8.53 1.35 8.85
C PRO A 97 -7.82 2.54 8.21
N GLY A 98 -7.69 3.62 8.96
CA GLY A 98 -6.94 4.80 8.54
C GLY A 98 -6.07 5.30 9.69
N ARG A 99 -4.85 5.68 9.38
CA ARG A 99 -3.94 6.33 10.33
C ARG A 99 -4.28 7.81 10.44
N GLY A 100 -4.79 8.21 11.60
CA GLY A 100 -4.93 9.63 11.95
C GLY A 100 -3.57 10.32 11.86
N SER A 101 -3.48 11.36 11.04
CA SER A 101 -2.30 12.20 10.90
C SER A 101 -2.54 13.56 11.56
N GLY A 102 -1.54 14.07 12.29
CA GLY A 102 -1.62 15.35 13.00
C GLY A 102 -2.19 15.25 14.42
N ALA A 103 -2.34 16.41 15.07
CA ALA A 103 -2.90 16.49 16.42
C ALA A 103 -4.39 16.14 16.38
N SER A 104 -4.79 15.09 17.10
CA SER A 104 -6.19 14.71 17.25
C SER A 104 -6.71 14.98 18.66
N LYS A 105 -8.01 15.28 18.78
CA LYS A 105 -8.72 15.37 20.05
C LYS A 105 -9.84 14.34 20.05
N LYS A 106 -9.86 13.47 21.05
CA LYS A 106 -10.99 12.54 21.27
C LYS A 106 -12.18 13.34 21.79
N ARG A 107 -13.32 13.27 21.10
CA ARG A 107 -14.59 13.90 21.49
C ARG A 107 -15.73 12.91 21.22
N TRP A 108 -16.74 12.91 22.09
CA TRP A 108 -17.99 12.19 21.86
C TRP A 108 -18.86 12.92 20.83
N LEU A 109 -19.42 12.17 19.88
CA LEU A 109 -20.39 12.70 18.92
C LEU A 109 -21.66 13.19 19.63
N SER A 110 -22.16 14.35 19.21
CA SER A 110 -23.45 14.91 19.61
C SER A 110 -24.61 14.04 19.10
N GLY A 111 -25.76 14.08 19.77
CA GLY A 111 -26.97 13.37 19.33
C GLY A 111 -27.42 13.78 17.92
N SER A 112 -27.25 15.06 17.55
CA SER A 112 -27.53 15.56 16.21
C SER A 112 -26.58 14.99 15.14
N GLU A 113 -25.30 14.84 15.49
CA GLU A 113 -24.28 14.27 14.60
C GLU A 113 -24.50 12.77 14.37
N ARG A 114 -24.97 12.05 15.41
CA ARG A 114 -25.37 10.63 15.28
C ARG A 114 -26.57 10.48 14.34
N HIS A 115 -27.59 11.31 14.50
CA HIS A 115 -28.77 11.27 13.65
C HIS A 115 -28.44 11.57 12.17
N ILE A 116 -27.53 12.51 11.92
CA ILE A 116 -27.00 12.77 10.57
C ILE A 116 -26.34 11.49 10.03
N ILE A 117 -25.41 10.87 10.76
CA ILE A 117 -24.74 9.65 10.30
C ILE A 117 -25.73 8.52 9.98
N GLU A 118 -26.79 8.37 10.77
CA GLU A 118 -27.85 7.37 10.54
C GLU A 118 -28.76 7.69 9.34
N THR A 119 -28.97 8.97 9.02
CA THR A 119 -29.89 9.41 7.94
C THR A 119 -29.25 9.41 6.55
N TYR A 120 -27.94 9.61 6.46
CA TYR A 120 -27.20 9.55 5.19
C TYR A 120 -26.82 8.12 4.78
N HIS A 121 -27.55 7.12 5.30
CA HIS A 121 -27.34 5.70 5.07
C HIS A 121 -28.46 5.06 4.24
#